data_AF-A0A417IGI9-F1
#
_entry.id   AF-A0A417IGI9-F1
#
_cell.length_a   1.000
_cell.length_b   1.000
_cell.length_c   1.000
_cell.angle_alpha   90.00
_cell.angle_beta   90.00
_cell.angle_gamma   90.00
#
_symmetry.space_group_name_H-M   'P 1'
#
loop_
_entity.id
_entity.type
_entity.pdbx_description
1 polymer ?
#
loop_
_entity_poly.entity_id
_entity_poly.type
_entity_poly.pdbx_seq_one_letter_code
_entity_poly.pdbx_strand_id
1 'polypeptide(L)'
;MPEPYVSIPETITVHLGAPSSNAQNITVPFADYIKNVASSEIYPTWPEQAIRANVYAQMSYVLNRVFTEWYRAQGYDFDITNSTRYDQSFVPGRDIFENISTIVDDMIGTYLTRGDAVEPLFAQYCNGTTVTCPGGLSQWGTVPLAEQGLSAEQIVQSFYGSDVNFVTRAPLSPNLGGSFPGVTLRLGDFSEDVRTIQTRLNRISTNFPNIPKIYPTDGVFNADTERAVRAFQRQFNLTEDGLVGPATWYRIAFIYNNVKRLSELNSEGLTLSEISRQYPERLTEGMSGPGVQLLQYFLAIVGEFYDALPRWQAGQIDGIFGPQTREAVAAYQRLVGLPITGVVDRETWYALLSTYQSVLLAQPEQEWLEEFIGLPETFLVKGMRGEAVRQAQQLINIIARGYAEVPAVTVDGIFGDATESSVSVIQSLLGLPTTGAIGPLTWEGMADLAETVLVGSQSARGQYPGYPVGEEAT
;
A
#
# COMPACT_ATOMS: atom_id res chain seq x y z
N MET A 1 14.30 -8.40 0.89
CA MET A 1 13.45 -8.11 2.06
C MET A 1 13.23 -6.61 2.06
N PRO A 2 11.99 -6.09 2.17
CA PRO A 2 11.81 -4.65 2.36
C PRO A 2 12.63 -4.23 3.59
N GLU A 3 13.37 -3.13 3.49
CA GLU A 3 14.11 -2.65 4.64
C GLU A 3 13.10 -2.27 5.74
N PRO A 4 13.28 -2.75 6.99
CA PRO A 4 12.28 -2.61 8.05
C PRO A 4 12.20 -1.18 8.62
N TYR A 5 12.76 -0.19 7.92
CA TYR A 5 13.01 1.15 8.43
C TYR A 5 12.27 2.20 7.59
N VAL A 6 11.77 3.24 8.26
CA VAL A 6 11.19 4.41 7.63
C VAL A 6 12.30 5.26 7.04
N SER A 7 12.19 5.59 5.74
CA SER A 7 13.14 6.48 5.07
C SER A 7 13.03 7.91 5.60
N ILE A 8 14.15 8.60 5.70
CA ILE A 8 14.19 10.04 6.02
C ILE A 8 14.00 10.85 4.74
N PRO A 9 13.09 11.84 4.71
CA PRO A 9 12.91 12.65 3.53
C PRO A 9 14.16 13.50 3.23
N GLU A 10 14.52 13.67 1.96
CA GLU A 10 15.63 14.54 1.53
C GLU A 10 15.36 16.01 1.87
N THR A 11 14.09 16.42 1.79
CA THR A 11 13.65 17.80 2.02
C THR A 11 12.41 17.86 2.90
N ILE A 12 12.23 18.97 3.62
CA ILE A 12 11.04 19.25 4.42
C ILE A 12 10.50 20.65 4.12
N THR A 13 9.17 20.77 4.06
CA THR A 13 8.45 22.03 3.88
C THR A 13 7.95 22.56 5.21
N VAL A 14 8.52 23.70 5.64
CA VAL A 14 8.22 24.38 6.90
C VAL A 14 7.29 25.56 6.65
N HIS A 15 6.17 25.61 7.37
CA HIS A 15 5.27 26.76 7.40
C HIS A 15 5.69 27.76 8.49
N LEU A 16 5.91 29.02 8.11
CA LEU A 16 6.47 30.06 8.97
C LEU A 16 5.41 30.76 9.85
N GLY A 17 4.52 29.98 10.46
CA GLY A 17 3.46 30.51 11.32
C GLY A 17 2.61 29.42 11.97
N ALA A 18 1.45 29.82 12.50
CA ALA A 18 0.45 28.86 12.95
C ALA A 18 -0.20 28.16 11.75
N PRO A 19 -0.73 26.92 11.87
CA PRO A 19 -1.16 26.13 10.71
C PRO A 19 -2.10 26.84 9.73
N SER A 20 -3.05 27.63 10.24
CA SER A 20 -4.04 28.36 9.41
C SER A 20 -3.67 29.83 9.17
N SER A 21 -2.44 30.23 9.52
CA SER A 21 -1.98 31.60 9.32
C SER A 21 -1.56 31.83 7.86
N ASN A 22 -1.69 33.06 7.37
CA ASN A 22 -1.16 33.43 6.07
C ASN A 22 0.35 33.69 6.19
N ALA A 23 1.12 32.61 6.25
CA ALA A 23 2.59 32.64 6.32
C ALA A 23 3.21 31.84 5.18
N GLN A 24 4.48 32.14 4.90
CA GLN A 24 5.22 31.50 3.81
C GLN A 24 5.56 30.05 4.16
N ASN A 25 5.47 29.16 3.15
CA ASN A 25 6.08 27.84 3.17
C ASN A 25 7.49 27.91 2.58
N ILE A 26 8.47 27.31 3.25
CA ILE A 26 9.85 27.18 2.76
C ILE A 26 10.24 25.70 2.72
N THR A 27 10.89 25.28 1.65
CA THR A 27 11.41 23.91 1.52
C THR A 27 12.92 23.94 1.67
N VAL A 28 13.44 23.12 2.58
CA VAL A 28 14.88 23.03 2.88
C VAL A 28 15.33 21.57 2.95
N PRO A 29 16.62 21.26 2.78
CA PRO A 29 17.15 19.94 3.08
C PRO A 29 16.81 19.52 4.51
N PHE A 30 16.42 18.26 4.73
CA PHE A 30 16.02 17.80 6.05
C PHE A 30 17.16 17.92 7.09
N ALA A 31 18.40 17.67 6.67
CA ALA A 31 19.56 17.89 7.52
C ALA A 31 19.69 19.36 7.95
N ASP A 32 19.49 20.31 7.03
CA ASP A 32 19.57 21.75 7.32
C ASP A 32 18.44 22.19 8.26
N TYR A 33 17.25 21.59 8.14
CA TYR A 33 16.18 21.79 9.09
C TYR A 33 16.58 21.37 10.51
N ILE A 34 17.14 20.17 10.68
CA ILE A 34 17.57 19.69 12.01
C ILE A 34 18.71 20.56 12.57
N LYS A 35 19.68 20.95 11.75
CA LYS A 35 20.75 21.87 12.15
C LYS A 35 20.20 23.19 12.66
N ASN A 36 19.19 23.72 11.97
CA ASN A 36 18.49 24.94 12.35
C ASN A 36 17.76 24.79 13.68
N VAL A 37 16.96 23.72 13.83
CA VAL A 37 16.21 23.43 15.05
C VAL A 37 17.14 23.24 16.23
N ALA A 38 18.16 22.39 16.10
CA ALA A 38 19.15 22.15 17.15
C ALA A 38 19.82 23.46 17.57
N SER A 39 20.27 24.27 16.60
CA SER A 39 20.89 25.56 16.91
C SER A 39 19.92 26.56 17.56
N SER A 40 18.61 26.40 17.36
CA SER A 40 17.53 27.29 17.85
C SER A 40 16.97 26.92 19.20
N GLU A 41 17.16 25.68 19.63
CA GLU A 41 16.53 25.17 20.84
C GLU A 41 17.53 24.78 21.93
N ILE A 42 18.77 24.45 21.55
CA ILE A 42 19.82 24.03 22.49
C ILE A 42 21.10 24.85 22.32
N TYR A 43 21.95 24.82 23.35
CA TYR A 43 23.18 25.61 23.36
C TYR A 43 24.36 24.79 22.80
N PRO A 44 25.18 25.38 21.91
CA PRO A 44 26.34 24.69 21.35
C PRO A 44 27.43 24.40 22.39
N THR A 45 27.39 25.04 23.56
CA THR A 45 28.36 24.85 24.65
C THR A 45 28.00 23.68 25.57
N TRP A 46 26.88 23.01 25.35
CA TRP A 46 26.51 21.83 26.15
C TRP A 46 27.45 20.65 25.86
N PRO A 47 27.58 19.71 26.81
CA PRO A 47 28.30 18.47 26.57
C PRO A 47 27.79 17.76 25.30
N GLU A 48 28.70 17.18 24.52
CA GLU A 48 28.34 16.55 23.24
C GLU A 48 27.23 15.49 23.38
N GLN A 49 27.29 14.67 24.43
CA GLN A 49 26.28 13.63 24.68
C GLN A 49 24.89 14.22 24.99
N ALA A 50 24.82 15.40 25.60
CA ALA A 50 23.56 16.13 25.79
C ALA A 50 23.03 16.66 24.45
N ILE A 51 23.90 17.22 23.60
CA ILE A 51 23.52 17.67 22.25
C ILE A 51 22.98 16.50 21.43
N ARG A 52 23.70 15.38 21.37
CA ARG A 52 23.27 14.15 20.67
C ARG A 52 21.92 13.63 21.19
N ALA A 53 21.72 13.58 22.50
CA ALA A 53 20.43 13.15 23.08
C ALA A 53 19.24 14.03 22.63
N ASN A 54 19.45 15.35 22.55
CA ASN A 54 18.44 16.27 22.03
C ASN A 54 18.21 16.09 20.52
N VAL A 55 19.27 15.89 19.74
CA VAL A 55 19.18 15.67 18.29
C VAL A 55 18.39 14.38 17.98
N TYR A 56 18.57 13.30 18.74
CA TYR A 56 17.73 12.08 18.60
C TYR A 56 16.24 12.39 18.76
N ALA A 57 15.87 13.14 19.81
CA ALA A 57 14.49 13.54 20.03
C ALA A 57 13.96 14.45 18.91
N GLN A 58 14.77 15.42 18.49
CA GLN A 58 14.41 16.37 17.43
C GLN A 58 14.18 15.69 16.08
N MET A 59 15.06 14.75 15.69
CA MET A 59 14.94 13.97 14.46
C MET A 59 13.71 13.07 14.48
N SER A 60 13.51 12.32 15.57
CA SER A 60 12.37 11.41 15.69
C SER A 60 11.03 12.16 15.71
N TYR A 61 10.98 13.32 16.36
CA TYR A 61 9.79 14.19 16.39
C TYR A 61 9.34 14.60 14.99
N VAL A 62 10.24 15.19 14.19
CA VAL A 62 9.87 15.67 12.86
C VAL A 62 9.63 14.53 11.88
N LEU A 63 10.40 13.44 11.99
CA LEU A 63 10.16 12.27 11.14
C LEU A 63 8.78 11.67 11.43
N ASN A 64 8.31 11.67 12.68
CA ASN A 64 6.95 11.27 13.02
C ASN A 64 5.90 12.19 12.35
N ARG A 65 6.11 13.52 12.35
CA ARG A 65 5.21 14.47 11.66
C ARG A 65 5.07 14.17 10.17
N VAL A 66 6.19 13.88 9.51
CA VAL A 66 6.22 13.52 8.10
C VAL A 66 5.56 12.16 7.87
N PHE A 67 5.95 11.15 8.66
CA PHE A 67 5.46 9.77 8.52
C PHE A 67 3.94 9.66 8.74
N THR A 68 3.43 10.37 9.72
CA THR A 68 1.99 10.43 10.02
C THR A 68 1.24 11.41 9.11
N GLU A 69 1.95 12.09 8.22
CA GLU A 69 1.40 13.14 7.36
C GLU A 69 0.58 14.15 8.14
N TRP A 70 1.02 14.50 9.35
CA TRP A 70 0.17 15.16 10.35
C TRP A 70 -0.57 16.36 9.77
N TYR A 71 0.12 17.25 9.05
CA TYR A 71 -0.49 18.41 8.41
C TYR A 71 -1.10 18.09 7.04
N ARG A 72 -0.43 17.27 6.21
CA ARG A 72 -0.95 16.91 4.87
C ARG A 72 -2.27 16.18 4.92
N ALA A 73 -2.44 15.26 5.86
CA ALA A 73 -3.68 14.53 6.10
C ALA A 73 -4.84 15.44 6.56
N GLN A 74 -4.52 16.65 7.02
CA GLN A 74 -5.48 17.70 7.38
C GLN A 74 -5.75 18.70 6.24
N GLY A 75 -5.14 18.51 5.07
CA GLY A 75 -5.32 19.35 3.88
C GLY A 75 -4.33 20.50 3.74
N TYR A 76 -3.29 20.55 4.57
CA TYR A 76 -2.18 21.50 4.40
C TYR A 76 -1.16 20.98 3.36
N ASP A 77 -0.40 21.89 2.76
CA ASP A 77 0.62 21.59 1.75
C ASP A 77 2.06 21.56 2.32
N PHE A 78 2.20 21.72 3.64
CA PHE A 78 3.46 21.70 4.37
C PHE A 78 3.56 20.50 5.33
N ASP A 79 4.78 20.23 5.81
CA ASP A 79 5.10 19.06 6.64
C ASP A 79 5.16 19.40 8.15
N ILE A 80 5.54 20.63 8.48
CA ILE A 80 5.73 21.08 9.87
C ILE A 80 5.59 22.60 9.98
N THR A 81 5.25 23.13 11.15
CA THR A 81 5.30 24.57 11.43
C THR A 81 6.59 24.96 12.14
N ASN A 82 6.95 26.25 12.15
CA ASN A 82 8.03 26.77 13.00
C ASN A 82 7.55 27.34 14.34
N SER A 83 6.26 27.18 14.65
CA SER A 83 5.64 27.75 15.84
C SER A 83 5.80 26.78 17.01
N THR A 84 6.55 27.17 18.04
CA THR A 84 6.84 26.37 19.25
C THR A 84 5.60 25.94 20.06
N ARG A 85 4.44 26.54 19.76
CA ARG A 85 3.14 26.08 20.28
C ARG A 85 2.72 24.72 19.70
N TYR A 86 3.11 24.42 18.47
CA TYR A 86 2.67 23.26 17.69
C TYR A 86 3.81 22.30 17.40
N ASP A 87 4.98 22.83 17.04
CA ASP A 87 6.15 22.07 16.59
C ASP A 87 7.46 22.69 17.10
N GLN A 88 8.56 22.49 16.37
CA GLN A 88 9.91 22.87 16.76
C GLN A 88 10.25 24.30 16.31
N SER A 89 11.20 24.93 16.99
CA SER A 89 11.68 26.27 16.67
C SER A 89 12.58 26.24 15.44
N PHE A 90 12.09 26.78 14.33
CA PHE A 90 12.87 26.99 13.11
C PHE A 90 12.91 28.49 12.77
N VAL A 91 14.11 29.02 12.54
CA VAL A 91 14.32 30.44 12.22
C VAL A 91 14.97 30.58 10.84
N PRO A 92 14.27 31.09 9.81
CA PRO A 92 14.87 31.30 8.49
C PRO A 92 16.11 32.20 8.54
N GLY A 93 17.19 31.79 7.87
CA GLY A 93 18.39 32.61 7.70
C GLY A 93 19.27 32.78 8.95
N ARG A 94 19.06 31.99 10.00
CA ARG A 94 19.94 32.03 11.20
C ARG A 94 21.31 31.41 10.94
N ASP A 95 22.27 31.77 11.80
CA ASP A 95 23.58 31.12 11.85
C ASP A 95 23.50 29.73 12.49
N ILE A 96 24.25 28.76 11.93
CA ILE A 96 24.35 27.39 12.42
C ILE A 96 25.70 27.21 13.11
N PHE A 97 25.70 26.62 14.30
CA PHE A 97 26.94 26.34 15.03
C PHE A 97 27.65 25.11 14.44
N GLU A 98 28.95 25.23 14.19
CA GLU A 98 29.76 24.20 13.50
C GLU A 98 29.75 22.84 14.22
N ASN A 99 29.81 22.85 15.56
CA ASN A 99 29.77 21.63 16.35
C ASN A 99 28.39 20.94 16.27
N ILE A 100 27.31 21.71 16.28
CA ILE A 100 25.94 21.18 16.07
C ILE A 100 25.81 20.64 14.64
N SER A 101 26.32 21.36 13.63
CA SER A 101 26.29 20.87 12.24
C SER A 101 26.97 19.50 12.12
N THR A 102 28.17 19.38 12.69
CA THR A 102 28.96 18.14 12.64
C THR A 102 28.22 16.98 13.32
N ILE A 103 27.60 17.23 14.48
CA ILE A 103 26.82 16.21 15.20
C ILE A 103 25.59 15.79 14.38
N VAL A 104 24.86 16.74 13.80
CA VAL A 104 23.69 16.42 12.97
C VAL A 104 24.07 15.64 11.71
N ASP A 105 25.19 15.99 11.08
CA ASP A 105 25.70 15.26 9.92
C ASP A 105 26.08 13.82 10.26
N ASP A 106 26.63 13.56 11.45
CA ASP A 106 26.94 12.21 11.95
C ASP A 106 25.67 11.40 12.31
N MET A 107 24.60 12.10 12.71
CA MET A 107 23.35 11.48 13.17
C MET A 107 22.27 11.37 12.09
N ILE A 108 22.49 11.90 10.89
CA ILE A 108 21.51 11.79 9.80
C ILE A 108 21.24 10.31 9.49
N GLY A 109 19.98 9.95 9.29
CA GLY A 109 19.58 8.54 9.18
C GLY A 109 19.24 7.88 10.53
N THR A 110 19.16 8.63 11.63
CA THR A 110 18.74 8.10 12.93
C THR A 110 17.34 8.54 13.36
N TYR A 111 16.62 7.66 14.04
CA TYR A 111 15.36 7.99 14.72
C TYR A 111 15.06 6.95 15.81
N LEU A 112 14.08 7.25 16.67
CA LEU A 112 13.72 6.40 17.79
C LEU A 112 12.48 5.56 17.46
N THR A 113 12.42 4.32 17.92
CA THR A 113 11.18 3.53 17.95
C THR A 113 10.95 2.97 19.35
N ARG A 114 9.80 2.33 19.60
CA ARG A 114 9.49 1.70 20.88
C ARG A 114 9.05 0.25 20.71
N GLY A 115 9.68 -0.68 21.44
CA GLY A 115 9.36 -2.10 21.34
C GLY A 115 9.49 -2.61 19.91
N ASP A 116 8.48 -3.34 19.43
CA ASP A 116 8.44 -3.88 18.06
C ASP A 116 7.83 -2.89 17.03
N ALA A 117 7.59 -1.65 17.44
CA ALA A 117 7.02 -0.63 16.59
C ALA A 117 8.03 -0.14 15.53
N VAL A 118 7.53 0.11 14.34
CA VAL A 118 8.34 0.51 13.18
C VAL A 118 8.29 2.01 12.91
N GLU A 119 7.23 2.68 13.36
CA GLU A 119 7.09 4.11 13.16
C GLU A 119 8.09 4.90 14.01
N PRO A 120 8.51 6.08 13.54
CA PRO A 120 9.29 6.99 14.37
C PRO A 120 8.48 7.38 15.59
N LEU A 121 9.07 7.25 16.77
CA LEU A 121 8.50 7.70 18.03
C LEU A 121 8.24 9.20 17.93
N PHE A 122 7.03 9.63 18.29
CA PHE A 122 6.76 11.04 18.56
C PHE A 122 7.47 11.43 19.86
N ALA A 123 8.78 11.67 19.75
CA ALA A 123 9.70 11.91 20.85
C ALA A 123 9.45 13.32 21.39
N GLN A 124 8.36 13.48 22.15
CA GLN A 124 8.03 14.75 22.77
C GLN A 124 9.18 15.22 23.66
N TYR A 125 9.54 16.49 23.54
CA TYR A 125 10.55 17.12 24.38
C TYR A 125 10.15 18.55 24.70
N CYS A 126 10.79 19.11 25.71
CA CYS A 126 10.53 20.46 26.18
C CYS A 126 11.77 21.02 26.88
N ASN A 127 11.82 22.34 27.04
CA ASN A 127 12.89 23.01 27.76
C ASN A 127 13.23 22.34 29.11
N GLY A 128 12.20 21.94 29.88
CA GLY A 128 12.37 21.14 31.08
C GLY A 128 12.76 21.91 32.35
N THR A 129 12.98 23.23 32.26
CA THR A 129 13.16 24.11 33.44
C THR A 129 11.93 24.98 33.70
N THR A 130 11.38 25.59 32.64
CA THR A 130 10.18 26.45 32.72
C THR A 130 8.91 25.74 32.27
N VAL A 131 9.04 24.68 31.47
CA VAL A 131 7.94 23.87 30.94
C VAL A 131 8.32 22.41 31.11
N THR A 132 7.40 21.62 31.67
CA THR A 132 7.56 20.16 31.79
C THR A 132 6.70 19.44 30.76
N CYS A 133 7.19 18.31 30.27
CA CYS A 133 6.54 17.43 29.31
C CYS A 133 6.56 16.03 29.90
N PRO A 134 5.48 15.57 30.56
CA PRO A 134 5.45 14.26 31.21
C PRO A 134 5.81 13.13 30.24
N GLY A 135 6.82 12.32 30.61
CA GLY A 135 7.38 11.26 29.77
C GLY A 135 8.26 11.75 28.61
N GLY A 136 8.32 13.05 28.36
CA GLY A 136 9.16 13.67 27.35
C GLY A 136 10.57 13.96 27.85
N LEU A 137 11.49 14.21 26.91
CA LEU A 137 12.86 14.60 27.22
C LEU A 137 12.90 16.05 27.72
N SER A 138 13.57 16.26 28.85
CA SER A 138 13.93 17.59 29.36
C SER A 138 15.25 18.02 28.73
N GLN A 139 15.22 19.05 27.88
CA GLN A 139 16.42 19.51 27.17
C GLN A 139 17.53 19.87 28.15
N TRP A 140 17.25 20.68 29.16
CA TRP A 140 18.21 21.00 30.22
C TRP A 140 18.54 19.81 31.12
N GLY A 141 17.60 18.88 31.31
CA GLY A 141 17.82 17.65 32.08
C GLY A 141 18.87 16.73 31.46
N THR A 142 19.13 16.83 30.16
CA THR A 142 20.20 16.06 29.50
C THR A 142 21.61 16.46 29.93
N VAL A 143 21.83 17.73 30.29
CA VAL A 143 23.16 18.28 30.62
C VAL A 143 23.78 17.61 31.85
N PRO A 144 23.14 17.60 33.04
CA PRO A 144 23.75 16.98 34.22
C PRO A 144 23.95 15.46 34.06
N LEU A 145 23.14 14.78 33.23
CA LEU A 145 23.32 13.36 32.93
C LEU A 145 24.56 13.13 32.05
N ALA A 146 24.78 13.98 31.05
CA ALA A 146 25.99 13.93 30.25
C ALA A 146 27.25 14.26 31.07
N GLU A 147 27.16 15.21 32.00
CA GLU A 147 28.27 15.54 32.93
C GLU A 147 28.60 14.38 33.88
N GLN A 148 27.64 13.51 34.18
CA GLN A 148 27.85 12.26 34.92
C GLN A 148 28.47 11.15 34.05
N GLY A 149 28.73 11.41 32.77
CA GLY A 149 29.38 10.48 31.85
C GLY A 149 28.43 9.51 31.15
N LEU A 150 27.12 9.75 31.18
CA LEU A 150 26.16 8.93 30.42
C LEU A 150 26.30 9.20 28.91
N SER A 151 26.12 8.15 28.11
CA SER A 151 25.99 8.28 26.65
C SER A 151 24.64 8.90 26.25
N ALA A 152 24.56 9.44 25.04
CA ALA A 152 23.33 9.98 24.48
C ALA A 152 22.17 8.98 24.53
N GLU A 153 22.43 7.70 24.22
CA GLU A 153 21.43 6.63 24.26
C GLU A 153 20.93 6.38 25.68
N GLN A 154 21.84 6.33 26.65
CA GLN A 154 21.47 6.17 28.07
C GLN A 154 20.64 7.35 28.57
N ILE A 155 20.98 8.57 28.14
CA ILE A 155 20.22 9.79 28.45
C ILE A 155 18.81 9.68 27.86
N VAL A 156 18.69 9.37 26.56
CA VAL A 156 17.40 9.21 25.87
C VAL A 156 16.54 8.14 26.57
N GLN A 157 17.10 6.98 26.89
CA GLN A 157 16.38 5.89 27.57
C GLN A 157 15.98 6.27 29.01
N SER A 158 16.72 7.14 29.68
CA SER A 158 16.34 7.64 31.01
C SER A 158 15.07 8.50 30.99
N PHE A 159 14.77 9.15 29.86
CA PHE A 159 13.55 9.95 29.68
C PHE A 159 12.39 9.14 29.09
N TYR A 160 12.66 8.34 28.05
CA TYR A 160 11.61 7.69 27.27
C TYR A 160 11.35 6.22 27.59
N GLY A 161 12.19 5.61 28.44
CA GLY A 161 12.12 4.19 28.79
C GLY A 161 13.21 3.34 28.13
N SER A 162 13.53 2.20 28.74
CA SER A 162 14.53 1.25 28.22
C SER A 162 14.03 0.43 27.01
N ASP A 163 12.74 0.52 26.70
CA ASP A 163 12.08 -0.08 25.54
C ASP A 163 12.20 0.78 24.27
N VAL A 164 12.88 1.92 24.34
CA VAL A 164 13.24 2.73 23.18
C VAL A 164 14.43 2.14 22.44
N ASN A 165 14.27 1.97 21.14
CA ASN A 165 15.27 1.48 20.21
C ASN A 165 15.79 2.62 19.32
N PHE A 166 17.02 2.47 18.85
CA PHE A 166 17.69 3.42 17.98
C PHE A 166 17.81 2.81 16.58
N VAL A 167 17.07 3.35 15.63
CA VAL A 167 17.29 3.04 14.22
C VAL A 167 18.44 3.90 13.73
N THR A 168 19.38 3.27 13.02
CA THR A 168 20.54 3.94 12.44
C THR A 168 20.64 3.60 10.97
N ARG A 169 21.17 4.54 10.17
CA ARG A 169 21.37 4.38 8.71
C ARG A 169 20.07 4.17 7.93
N ALA A 170 18.99 4.79 8.36
CA ALA A 170 17.77 4.88 7.57
C ALA A 170 18.07 5.60 6.24
N PRO A 171 17.60 5.07 5.10
CA PRO A 171 17.90 5.66 3.79
C PRO A 171 17.23 7.03 3.65
N LEU A 172 17.87 7.91 2.90
CA LEU A 172 17.22 9.14 2.41
C LEU A 172 16.28 8.79 1.26
N SER A 173 15.13 9.44 1.19
CA SER A 173 14.19 9.32 0.07
C SER A 173 13.59 10.67 -0.34
N PRO A 174 13.22 10.87 -1.62
CA PRO A 174 12.53 12.07 -2.02
C PRO A 174 11.25 12.29 -1.22
N ASN A 175 10.98 13.53 -0.80
CA ASN A 175 9.70 13.86 -0.17
C ASN A 175 8.62 13.93 -1.25
N LEU A 176 7.79 12.88 -1.33
CA LEU A 176 6.77 12.73 -2.38
C LEU A 176 5.54 13.63 -2.18
N GLY A 177 5.48 14.45 -1.13
CA GLY A 177 4.42 15.45 -0.96
C GLY A 177 3.03 14.90 -0.59
N GLY A 178 2.91 13.58 -0.35
CA GLY A 178 1.71 12.91 0.17
C GLY A 178 1.65 11.42 -0.16
N SER A 179 0.82 10.67 0.58
CA SER A 179 0.69 9.21 0.45
C SER A 179 -0.41 8.74 -0.50
N PHE A 180 -1.25 9.65 -1.00
CA PHE A 180 -2.31 9.31 -1.95
C PHE A 180 -1.71 8.70 -3.23
N PRO A 181 -2.20 7.54 -3.71
CA PRO A 181 -1.56 6.82 -4.82
C PRO A 181 -1.71 7.47 -6.21
N GLY A 182 -2.40 8.62 -6.30
CA GLY A 182 -2.66 9.31 -7.57
C GLY A 182 -3.90 8.80 -8.32
N VAL A 183 -4.46 7.67 -7.89
CA VAL A 183 -5.66 7.06 -8.46
C VAL A 183 -6.78 6.97 -7.44
N THR A 184 -8.01 7.29 -7.85
CA THR A 184 -9.20 7.13 -7.01
C THR A 184 -9.59 5.67 -6.95
N LEU A 185 -9.64 5.09 -5.74
CA LEU A 185 -10.03 3.69 -5.57
C LEU A 185 -11.55 3.54 -5.57
N ARG A 186 -12.05 2.50 -6.22
CA ARG A 186 -13.48 2.22 -6.42
C ARG A 186 -13.78 0.73 -6.51
N LEU A 187 -15.07 0.39 -6.50
CA LEU A 187 -15.55 -1.00 -6.63
C LEU A 187 -14.93 -1.72 -7.83
N GLY A 188 -14.33 -2.89 -7.58
CA GLY A 188 -13.63 -3.71 -8.59
C GLY A 188 -12.12 -3.46 -8.69
N ASP A 189 -11.59 -2.43 -8.03
CA ASP A 189 -10.14 -2.20 -7.99
C ASP A 189 -9.44 -3.27 -7.13
N PHE A 190 -8.22 -3.63 -7.53
CA PHE A 190 -7.36 -4.54 -6.79
C PHE A 190 -5.97 -3.94 -6.63
N SER A 191 -5.56 -3.63 -5.40
CA SER A 191 -4.22 -3.12 -5.10
C SER A 191 -3.87 -3.20 -3.61
N GLU A 192 -2.58 -2.98 -3.28
CA GLU A 192 -2.15 -2.78 -1.89
C GLU A 192 -2.68 -1.48 -1.28
N ASP A 193 -3.00 -0.48 -2.10
CA ASP A 193 -3.64 0.74 -1.61
C ASP A 193 -5.08 0.43 -1.16
N VAL A 194 -5.78 -0.50 -1.84
CA VAL A 194 -7.06 -1.04 -1.37
C VAL A 194 -6.88 -1.80 -0.05
N ARG A 195 -5.90 -2.69 0.05
CA ARG A 195 -5.62 -3.40 1.32
C ARG A 195 -5.32 -2.44 2.46
N THR A 196 -4.54 -1.40 2.17
CA THR A 196 -4.20 -0.34 3.12
C THR A 196 -5.46 0.31 3.69
N ILE A 197 -6.41 0.72 2.84
CA ILE A 197 -7.66 1.29 3.34
C ILE A 197 -8.52 0.27 4.08
N GLN A 198 -8.54 -1.01 3.66
CA GLN A 198 -9.29 -2.05 4.34
C GLN A 198 -8.76 -2.28 5.77
N THR A 199 -7.43 -2.40 5.92
CA THR A 199 -6.76 -2.54 7.23
C THR A 199 -7.02 -1.32 8.11
N ARG A 200 -6.85 -0.11 7.57
CA ARG A 200 -7.08 1.14 8.33
C ARG A 200 -8.54 1.28 8.75
N LEU A 201 -9.50 1.07 7.84
CA LEU A 201 -10.93 1.12 8.14
C LEU A 201 -11.32 0.08 9.19
N ASN A 202 -10.79 -1.13 9.12
CA ASN A 202 -11.00 -2.15 10.15
C ASN A 202 -10.48 -1.71 11.51
N ARG A 203 -9.28 -1.13 11.60
CA ARG A 203 -8.79 -0.61 12.90
C ARG A 203 -9.64 0.55 13.40
N ILE A 204 -10.03 1.47 12.52
CA ILE A 204 -10.92 2.60 12.86
C ILE A 204 -12.26 2.08 13.37
N SER A 205 -12.81 1.02 12.77
CA SER A 205 -14.11 0.43 13.16
C SER A 205 -14.17 -0.04 14.61
N THR A 206 -13.02 -0.41 15.21
CA THR A 206 -12.94 -0.76 16.64
C THR A 206 -13.34 0.41 17.54
N ASN A 207 -13.04 1.64 17.15
CA ASN A 207 -13.44 2.87 17.85
C ASN A 207 -14.74 3.48 17.29
N PHE A 208 -15.09 3.17 16.05
CA PHE A 208 -16.27 3.68 15.34
C PHE A 208 -17.12 2.51 14.78
N PRO A 209 -17.89 1.80 15.62
CA PRO A 209 -18.54 0.53 15.26
C PRO A 209 -19.65 0.64 14.20
N ASN A 210 -20.07 1.87 13.85
CA ASN A 210 -20.98 2.11 12.73
C ASN A 210 -20.32 1.86 11.37
N ILE A 211 -18.98 1.84 11.31
CA ILE A 211 -18.23 1.44 10.11
C ILE A 211 -18.18 -0.10 10.13
N PRO A 212 -18.80 -0.79 9.16
CA PRO A 212 -18.79 -2.25 9.12
C PRO A 212 -17.36 -2.77 8.91
N LYS A 213 -17.06 -3.90 9.54
CA LYS A 213 -15.80 -4.62 9.30
C LYS A 213 -15.78 -5.20 7.89
N ILE A 214 -14.58 -5.23 7.32
CA ILE A 214 -14.27 -5.78 6.01
C ILE A 214 -13.55 -7.11 6.23
N TYR A 215 -14.04 -8.19 5.63
CA TYR A 215 -13.39 -9.49 5.65
C TYR A 215 -13.62 -10.23 4.34
N PRO A 216 -12.58 -10.79 3.70
CA PRO A 216 -11.16 -10.67 4.05
C PRO A 216 -10.57 -9.27 3.77
N THR A 217 -9.36 -9.00 4.26
CA THR A 217 -8.56 -7.80 3.91
C THR A 217 -7.56 -8.16 2.81
N ASP A 218 -8.09 -8.50 1.64
CA ASP A 218 -7.37 -9.12 0.53
C ASP A 218 -6.84 -8.12 -0.53
N GLY A 219 -7.18 -6.83 -0.40
CA GLY A 219 -6.85 -5.81 -1.38
C GLY A 219 -7.80 -5.74 -2.56
N VAL A 220 -8.95 -6.42 -2.51
CA VAL A 220 -10.03 -6.29 -3.50
C VAL A 220 -11.09 -5.32 -3.00
N PHE A 221 -11.38 -4.27 -3.77
CA PHE A 221 -12.38 -3.28 -3.42
C PHE A 221 -13.77 -3.84 -3.77
N ASN A 222 -14.30 -4.68 -2.89
CA ASN A 222 -15.63 -5.30 -3.01
C ASN A 222 -16.74 -4.43 -2.38
N ALA A 223 -18.00 -4.89 -2.45
CA ALA A 223 -19.14 -4.17 -1.87
C ALA A 223 -19.05 -3.97 -0.35
N ASP A 224 -18.35 -4.86 0.37
CA ASP A 224 -18.12 -4.70 1.80
C ASP A 224 -17.15 -3.55 2.07
N THR A 225 -16.09 -3.43 1.26
CA THR A 225 -15.16 -2.30 1.26
C THR A 225 -15.89 -1.00 0.90
N GLU A 226 -16.70 -0.98 -0.16
CA GLU A 226 -17.48 0.20 -0.55
C GLU A 226 -18.45 0.64 0.55
N ARG A 227 -19.15 -0.31 1.18
CA ARG A 227 -20.08 -0.04 2.29
C ARG A 227 -19.34 0.55 3.49
N ALA A 228 -18.16 0.04 3.81
CA ALA A 228 -17.30 0.59 4.86
C ALA A 228 -16.80 2.00 4.52
N VAL A 229 -16.42 2.26 3.26
CA VAL A 229 -16.02 3.59 2.79
C VAL A 229 -17.17 4.58 2.89
N ARG A 230 -18.38 4.22 2.42
CA ARG A 230 -19.58 5.08 2.55
C ARG A 230 -19.92 5.37 4.02
N ALA A 231 -19.87 4.35 4.88
CA ALA A 231 -20.10 4.52 6.31
C ALA A 231 -19.04 5.45 6.95
N PHE A 232 -17.77 5.31 6.57
CA PHE A 232 -16.70 6.20 6.99
C PHE A 232 -16.92 7.64 6.50
N GLN A 233 -17.23 7.81 5.21
CA GLN A 233 -17.50 9.12 4.62
C GLN A 233 -18.63 9.82 5.35
N ARG A 234 -19.74 9.13 5.61
CA ARG A 234 -20.86 9.63 6.42
C ARG A 234 -20.44 9.99 7.84
N GLN A 235 -19.67 9.12 8.51
CA GLN A 235 -19.20 9.31 9.88
C GLN A 235 -18.31 10.55 10.04
N PHE A 236 -17.56 10.92 9.00
CA PHE A 236 -16.59 12.02 9.03
C PHE A 236 -16.94 13.20 8.12
N ASN A 237 -18.23 13.33 7.75
CA ASN A 237 -18.80 14.43 6.96
C ASN A 237 -18.09 14.66 5.61
N LEU A 238 -17.78 13.58 4.90
CA LEU A 238 -17.32 13.60 3.52
C LEU A 238 -18.49 13.32 2.57
N THR A 239 -18.29 13.56 1.27
CA THR A 239 -19.22 13.09 0.23
C THR A 239 -19.36 11.57 0.31
N GLU A 240 -20.59 11.07 0.47
CA GLU A 240 -20.89 9.63 0.55
C GLU A 240 -21.02 9.01 -0.85
N ASP A 241 -19.94 9.03 -1.63
CA ASP A 241 -19.91 8.52 -3.00
C ASP A 241 -19.32 7.09 -3.11
N GLY A 242 -18.76 6.54 -2.03
CA GLY A 242 -18.11 5.23 -2.02
C GLY A 242 -16.76 5.19 -2.73
N LEU A 243 -16.24 6.33 -3.16
CA LEU A 243 -14.95 6.47 -3.85
C LEU A 243 -13.87 6.91 -2.86
N VAL A 244 -12.68 6.35 -2.98
CA VAL A 244 -11.52 6.79 -2.19
C VAL A 244 -10.64 7.68 -3.04
N GLY A 245 -11.07 8.93 -3.20
CA GLY A 245 -10.24 10.02 -3.72
C GLY A 245 -9.33 10.63 -2.65
N PRO A 246 -8.56 11.70 -2.98
CA PRO A 246 -7.61 12.32 -2.05
C PRO A 246 -8.22 12.70 -0.70
N ALA A 247 -9.41 13.31 -0.70
CA ALA A 247 -10.08 13.74 0.53
C ALA A 247 -10.42 12.56 1.45
N THR A 248 -10.95 11.46 0.90
CA THR A 248 -11.28 10.27 1.68
C THR A 248 -10.03 9.54 2.15
N TRP A 249 -9.02 9.40 1.29
CA TRP A 249 -7.74 8.78 1.62
C TRP A 249 -7.06 9.46 2.82
N TYR A 250 -6.85 10.77 2.73
CA TYR A 250 -6.19 11.54 3.79
C TYR A 250 -7.02 11.58 5.07
N ARG A 251 -8.35 11.61 4.97
CA ARG A 251 -9.21 11.51 6.15
C ARG A 251 -9.10 10.14 6.82
N ILE A 252 -9.04 9.04 6.07
CA ILE A 252 -8.79 7.69 6.61
C ILE A 252 -7.43 7.66 7.32
N ALA A 253 -6.38 8.17 6.68
CA ALA A 253 -5.03 8.24 7.27
C ALA A 253 -5.04 9.04 8.59
N PHE A 254 -5.64 10.23 8.60
CA PHE A 254 -5.75 11.08 9.78
C PHE A 254 -6.49 10.39 10.93
N ILE A 255 -7.66 9.81 10.67
CA ILE A 255 -8.44 9.13 11.71
C ILE A 255 -7.71 7.89 12.21
N TYR A 256 -7.10 7.11 11.31
CA TYR A 256 -6.27 5.97 11.67
C TYR A 256 -5.13 6.36 12.63
N ASN A 257 -4.37 7.40 12.29
CA ASN A 257 -3.26 7.89 13.10
C ASN A 257 -3.74 8.36 14.48
N ASN A 258 -4.92 8.98 14.57
CA ASN A 258 -5.51 9.40 15.84
C ASN A 258 -6.00 8.24 16.70
N VAL A 259 -6.67 7.22 16.13
CA VAL A 259 -7.12 6.06 16.93
C VAL A 259 -5.96 5.21 17.43
N LYS A 260 -4.84 5.18 16.67
CA LYS A 260 -3.58 4.54 17.04
C LYS A 260 -2.67 5.44 17.91
N ARG A 261 -2.98 6.73 17.99
CA ARG A 261 -2.22 7.75 18.74
C ARG A 261 -0.76 7.86 18.29
N LEU A 262 -0.52 7.74 16.97
CA LEU A 262 0.84 7.68 16.41
C LEU A 262 1.63 8.99 16.60
N SER A 263 0.94 10.12 16.75
CA SER A 263 1.55 11.42 17.06
C SER A 263 1.55 11.73 18.56
N GLU A 264 1.53 10.70 19.40
CA GLU A 264 1.60 10.81 20.87
C GLU A 264 2.71 9.92 21.41
N LEU A 265 3.25 10.30 22.58
CA LEU A 265 4.37 9.58 23.18
C LEU A 265 4.03 8.12 23.52
N ASN A 266 2.80 7.82 23.90
CA ASN A 266 2.31 6.48 24.23
C ASN A 266 1.41 5.90 23.11
N SER A 267 1.90 6.02 21.87
CA SER A 267 1.38 5.34 20.67
C SER A 267 1.08 3.86 20.93
N GLU A 268 0.03 3.34 20.28
CA GLU A 268 -0.25 1.89 20.23
C GLU A 268 0.83 1.12 19.48
N GLY A 269 1.58 1.78 18.60
CA GLY A 269 2.54 1.13 17.72
C GLY A 269 1.94 0.77 16.35
N LEU A 270 2.80 0.77 15.34
CA LEU A 270 2.62 0.05 14.09
C LEU A 270 3.54 -1.15 14.06
N THR A 271 2.96 -2.33 13.88
CA THR A 271 3.75 -3.55 13.66
C THR A 271 4.22 -3.64 12.22
N LEU A 272 5.31 -4.37 11.99
CA LEU A 272 5.75 -4.70 10.63
C LEU A 272 4.59 -5.31 9.83
N SER A 273 3.78 -6.22 10.37
CA SER A 273 2.67 -6.83 9.59
C SER A 273 1.56 -5.86 9.19
N GLU A 274 1.37 -4.75 9.92
CA GLU A 274 0.37 -3.73 9.57
C GLU A 274 0.83 -2.79 8.45
N ILE A 275 2.15 -2.58 8.33
CA ILE A 275 2.74 -1.78 7.25
C ILE A 275 3.30 -2.66 6.11
N SER A 276 3.53 -3.95 6.38
CA SER A 276 4.03 -4.92 5.43
C SER A 276 2.92 -5.23 4.48
N ARG A 277 3.07 -4.70 3.28
CA ARG A 277 2.22 -5.03 2.14
C ARG A 277 2.36 -6.51 1.82
N GLN A 278 1.24 -7.20 1.61
CA GLN A 278 1.25 -8.65 1.34
C GLN A 278 1.89 -8.93 -0.04
N TYR A 279 1.82 -7.94 -0.93
CA TYR A 279 2.61 -7.86 -2.15
C TYR A 279 3.62 -6.70 -2.04
N PRO A 280 4.88 -6.87 -2.45
CA PRO A 280 5.87 -5.81 -2.32
C PRO A 280 5.48 -4.59 -3.17
N GLU A 281 5.84 -3.37 -2.73
CA GLU A 281 5.71 -2.11 -3.51
C GLU A 281 6.37 -2.17 -4.89
N ARG A 282 7.13 -3.24 -5.10
CA ARG A 282 8.14 -3.41 -6.10
C ARG A 282 8.21 -4.90 -6.44
N LEU A 283 7.64 -5.33 -7.57
CA LEU A 283 7.84 -6.69 -8.05
C LEU A 283 9.19 -6.78 -8.77
N THR A 284 10.10 -7.60 -8.25
CA THR A 284 11.46 -7.78 -8.76
C THR A 284 11.73 -9.24 -9.08
N GLU A 285 12.79 -9.46 -9.86
CA GLU A 285 13.34 -10.79 -10.12
C GLU A 285 13.57 -11.57 -8.81
N GLY A 286 13.16 -12.84 -8.80
CA GLY A 286 13.22 -13.74 -7.64
C GLY A 286 11.98 -13.77 -6.75
N MET A 287 10.99 -12.90 -7.00
CA MET A 287 9.69 -12.97 -6.31
C MET A 287 8.75 -13.97 -6.97
N SER A 288 7.82 -14.52 -6.21
CA SER A 288 6.78 -15.41 -6.74
C SER A 288 5.45 -15.22 -6.01
N GLY A 289 4.34 -15.50 -6.69
CA GLY A 289 3.00 -15.51 -6.13
C GLY A 289 1.95 -14.86 -7.05
N PRO A 290 0.70 -14.78 -6.59
CA PRO A 290 -0.43 -14.33 -7.41
C PRO A 290 -0.27 -12.93 -8.01
N GLY A 291 0.41 -12.01 -7.32
CA GLY A 291 0.69 -10.66 -7.85
C GLY A 291 1.65 -10.67 -9.04
N VAL A 292 2.62 -11.59 -9.07
CA VAL A 292 3.51 -11.80 -10.22
C VAL A 292 2.75 -12.46 -11.36
N GLN A 293 1.87 -13.41 -11.05
CA GLN A 293 1.06 -14.08 -12.07
C GLN A 293 0.14 -13.08 -12.77
N LEU A 294 -0.48 -12.18 -12.00
CA LEU A 294 -1.31 -11.10 -12.54
C LEU A 294 -0.49 -10.10 -13.37
N LEU A 295 0.73 -9.75 -12.94
CA LEU A 295 1.65 -8.95 -13.73
C LEU A 295 1.94 -9.59 -15.09
N GLN A 296 2.34 -10.87 -15.09
CA GLN A 296 2.66 -11.63 -16.31
C GLN A 296 1.47 -11.67 -17.26
N TYR A 297 0.28 -11.85 -16.71
CA TYR A 297 -0.96 -11.81 -17.47
C TYR A 297 -1.22 -10.44 -18.11
N PHE A 298 -1.09 -9.34 -17.36
CA PHE A 298 -1.25 -8.00 -17.95
C PHE A 298 -0.23 -7.72 -19.05
N LEU A 299 1.03 -8.12 -18.84
CA LEU A 299 2.08 -8.00 -19.86
C LEU A 299 1.78 -8.87 -21.08
N ALA A 300 1.21 -10.06 -20.90
CA ALA A 300 0.79 -10.93 -21.98
C ALA A 300 -0.28 -10.28 -22.86
N ILE A 301 -1.36 -9.80 -22.25
CA ILE A 301 -2.47 -9.17 -22.98
C ILE A 301 -2.02 -7.88 -23.68
N VAL A 302 -1.28 -7.03 -22.98
CA VAL A 302 -0.76 -5.80 -23.61
C VAL A 302 0.23 -6.16 -24.74
N GLY A 303 1.00 -7.25 -24.59
CA GLY A 303 1.94 -7.72 -25.60
C GLY A 303 1.32 -8.25 -26.88
N GLU A 304 0.03 -8.62 -26.88
CA GLU A 304 -0.68 -8.93 -28.11
C GLU A 304 -0.98 -7.69 -28.97
N PHE A 305 -0.99 -6.50 -28.35
CA PHE A 305 -1.33 -5.23 -29.02
C PHE A 305 -0.11 -4.39 -29.38
N TYR A 306 0.98 -4.56 -28.64
CA TYR A 306 2.20 -3.79 -28.83
C TYR A 306 3.36 -4.72 -29.17
N ASP A 307 3.75 -4.73 -30.45
CA ASP A 307 4.86 -5.55 -30.97
C ASP A 307 6.21 -5.32 -30.25
N ALA A 308 6.34 -4.20 -29.53
CA ALA A 308 7.50 -3.90 -28.71
C ALA A 308 7.63 -4.78 -27.46
N LEU A 309 6.60 -5.54 -27.10
CA LEU A 309 6.56 -6.42 -25.94
C LEU A 309 6.71 -7.89 -26.33
N PRO A 310 7.32 -8.72 -25.47
CA PRO A 310 7.37 -10.16 -25.68
C PRO A 310 5.96 -10.76 -25.68
N ARG A 311 5.73 -11.73 -26.56
CA ARG A 311 4.54 -12.58 -26.52
C ARG A 311 4.69 -13.67 -25.47
N TRP A 312 3.56 -14.05 -24.88
CA TRP A 312 3.51 -15.01 -23.78
C TRP A 312 2.73 -16.26 -24.18
N GLN A 313 3.16 -17.40 -23.66
CA GLN A 313 2.41 -18.66 -23.70
C GLN A 313 1.75 -18.88 -22.34
N ALA A 314 0.59 -19.56 -22.31
CA ALA A 314 -0.16 -19.79 -21.07
C ALA A 314 0.70 -20.39 -19.93
N GLY A 315 1.58 -21.34 -20.26
CA GLY A 315 2.50 -21.96 -19.29
C GLY A 315 3.61 -21.05 -18.75
N GLN A 316 3.76 -19.83 -19.29
CA GLN A 316 4.73 -18.82 -18.83
C GLN A 316 4.11 -17.85 -17.80
N ILE A 317 2.80 -17.88 -17.60
CA ILE A 317 2.07 -17.13 -16.56
C ILE A 317 2.10 -17.97 -15.27
N ASP A 318 3.32 -18.22 -14.80
CA ASP A 318 3.64 -19.18 -13.74
C ASP A 318 3.66 -18.57 -12.33
N GLY A 319 3.49 -17.25 -12.25
CA GLY A 319 3.60 -16.51 -11.00
C GLY A 319 5.03 -16.40 -10.47
N ILE A 320 6.05 -16.64 -11.29
CA ILE A 320 7.47 -16.53 -10.92
C ILE A 320 8.10 -15.36 -11.67
N PHE A 321 8.68 -14.42 -10.93
CA PHE A 321 9.32 -13.26 -11.51
C PHE A 321 10.73 -13.64 -11.92
N GLY A 322 10.85 -14.33 -13.05
CA GLY A 322 12.11 -14.72 -13.66
C GLY A 322 12.67 -13.66 -14.63
N PRO A 323 13.78 -13.99 -15.32
CA PRO A 323 14.39 -13.13 -16.34
C PRO A 323 13.41 -12.68 -17.43
N GLN A 324 12.50 -13.55 -17.87
CA GLN A 324 11.49 -13.23 -18.87
C GLN A 324 10.53 -12.13 -18.37
N THR A 325 10.00 -12.26 -17.15
CA THR A 325 9.12 -11.25 -16.55
C THR A 325 9.84 -9.91 -16.42
N ARG A 326 11.11 -9.92 -16.00
CA ARG A 326 11.94 -8.70 -15.92
C ARG A 326 12.13 -8.04 -17.28
N GLU A 327 12.41 -8.81 -18.32
CA GLU A 327 12.60 -8.30 -19.67
C GLU A 327 11.30 -7.69 -20.23
N ALA A 328 10.16 -8.35 -20.02
CA ALA A 328 8.86 -7.83 -20.41
C ALA A 328 8.50 -6.53 -19.67
N VAL A 329 8.80 -6.44 -18.37
CA VAL A 329 8.63 -5.20 -17.60
C VAL A 329 9.51 -4.08 -18.14
N ALA A 330 10.78 -4.38 -18.43
CA ALA A 330 11.70 -3.39 -19.00
C ALA A 330 11.27 -2.94 -20.41
N ALA A 331 10.75 -3.85 -21.22
CA ALA A 331 10.18 -3.55 -22.53
C ALA A 331 8.94 -2.64 -22.40
N TYR A 332 8.08 -2.93 -21.44
CA TYR A 332 6.91 -2.12 -21.13
C TYR A 332 7.27 -0.73 -20.63
N GLN A 333 8.20 -0.62 -19.67
CA GLN A 333 8.70 0.68 -19.20
C GLN A 333 9.25 1.52 -20.36
N ARG A 334 9.99 0.90 -21.29
CA ARG A 334 10.47 1.57 -22.50
C ARG A 334 9.32 2.04 -23.41
N LEU A 335 8.29 1.21 -23.59
CA LEU A 335 7.11 1.52 -24.42
C LEU A 335 6.38 2.78 -23.93
N VAL A 336 6.20 2.92 -22.60
CA VAL A 336 5.46 4.04 -22.02
C VAL A 336 6.33 5.20 -21.51
N GLY A 337 7.65 5.14 -21.72
CA GLY A 337 8.58 6.21 -21.38
C GLY A 337 8.95 6.29 -19.89
N LEU A 338 8.77 5.21 -19.13
CA LEU A 338 9.18 5.11 -17.73
C LEU A 338 10.66 4.71 -17.58
N PRO A 339 11.29 4.95 -16.41
CA PRO A 339 12.62 4.44 -16.12
C PRO A 339 12.73 2.92 -16.31
N ILE A 340 13.68 2.47 -17.15
CA ILE A 340 13.84 1.07 -17.55
C ILE A 340 14.59 0.30 -16.46
N THR A 341 13.92 0.00 -15.37
CA THR A 341 14.49 -0.70 -14.21
C THR A 341 14.31 -2.22 -14.31
N GLY A 342 13.36 -2.69 -15.12
CA GLY A 342 12.93 -4.10 -15.14
C GLY A 342 12.20 -4.51 -13.85
N VAL A 343 11.79 -3.52 -13.07
CA VAL A 343 11.17 -3.69 -11.76
C VAL A 343 9.84 -2.99 -11.74
N VAL A 344 8.79 -3.63 -11.24
CA VAL A 344 7.45 -3.06 -11.22
C VAL A 344 7.22 -2.32 -9.92
N ASP A 345 7.51 -1.03 -9.94
CA ASP A 345 7.08 -0.09 -8.90
C ASP A 345 5.62 0.36 -9.10
N ARG A 346 5.15 1.24 -8.20
CA ARG A 346 3.79 1.78 -8.24
C ARG A 346 3.45 2.44 -9.58
N GLU A 347 4.36 3.25 -10.12
CA GLU A 347 4.14 3.96 -11.38
C GLU A 347 4.03 2.98 -12.55
N THR A 348 4.92 1.98 -12.60
CA THR A 348 4.91 0.92 -13.61
C THR A 348 3.62 0.09 -13.54
N TRP A 349 3.17 -0.28 -12.34
CA TRP A 349 1.94 -1.06 -12.14
C TRP A 349 0.70 -0.31 -12.64
N TYR A 350 0.56 0.97 -12.26
CA TYR A 350 -0.59 1.77 -12.68
C TYR A 350 -0.58 2.11 -14.16
N ALA A 351 0.58 2.40 -14.74
CA ALA A 351 0.71 2.57 -16.18
C ALA A 351 0.27 1.28 -16.91
N LEU A 352 0.74 0.11 -16.46
CA LEU A 352 0.41 -1.17 -17.06
C LEU A 352 -1.08 -1.46 -16.97
N LEU A 353 -1.69 -1.24 -15.80
CA LEU A 353 -3.14 -1.39 -15.62
C LEU A 353 -3.93 -0.46 -16.55
N SER A 354 -3.53 0.80 -16.66
CA SER A 354 -4.17 1.78 -17.57
C SER A 354 -4.02 1.38 -19.04
N THR A 355 -2.85 0.86 -19.42
CA THR A 355 -2.60 0.38 -20.79
C THR A 355 -3.43 -0.86 -21.09
N TYR A 356 -3.48 -1.80 -20.15
CA TYR A 356 -4.34 -2.98 -20.22
C TYR A 356 -5.81 -2.60 -20.40
N GLN A 357 -6.33 -1.67 -19.59
CA GLN A 357 -7.71 -1.15 -19.74
C GLN A 357 -7.94 -0.50 -21.11
N SER A 358 -6.97 0.28 -21.59
CA SER A 358 -7.06 0.90 -22.91
C SER A 358 -7.06 -0.13 -24.04
N VAL A 359 -6.26 -1.19 -23.90
CA VAL A 359 -6.24 -2.34 -24.82
C VAL A 359 -7.60 -3.03 -24.85
N LEU A 360 -8.21 -3.29 -23.69
CA LEU A 360 -9.55 -3.89 -23.62
C LEU A 360 -10.61 -3.03 -24.30
N LEU A 361 -10.58 -1.70 -24.08
CA LEU A 361 -11.54 -0.76 -24.67
C LEU A 361 -11.37 -0.55 -26.18
N ALA A 362 -10.16 -0.79 -26.71
CA ALA A 362 -9.82 -0.58 -28.11
C ALA A 362 -10.08 -1.80 -29.00
N GLN A 363 -10.51 -2.93 -28.44
CA GLN A 363 -10.84 -4.11 -29.23
C GLN A 363 -12.20 -3.92 -29.94
N PRO A 364 -12.29 -4.03 -31.28
CA PRO A 364 -13.57 -4.41 -31.89
C PRO A 364 -13.93 -5.80 -31.37
N GLU A 365 -15.22 -6.10 -31.14
CA GLU A 365 -15.72 -7.41 -30.69
C GLU A 365 -14.90 -8.55 -31.34
N GLN A 366 -13.97 -9.15 -30.60
CA GLN A 366 -13.01 -10.10 -31.18
C GLN A 366 -13.69 -11.45 -31.36
N GLU A 367 -13.73 -11.92 -32.61
CA GLU A 367 -14.30 -13.19 -33.08
C GLU A 367 -13.51 -14.44 -32.65
N TRP A 368 -12.84 -14.45 -31.49
CA TRP A 368 -12.20 -15.66 -30.96
C TRP A 368 -12.99 -16.23 -29.78
N LEU A 369 -13.36 -17.51 -29.95
CA LEU A 369 -14.48 -18.25 -29.35
C LEU A 369 -15.84 -17.71 -29.79
N GLU A 370 -16.33 -18.20 -30.94
CA GLU A 370 -17.65 -17.94 -31.54
C GLU A 370 -18.88 -18.16 -30.61
N GLU A 371 -18.70 -18.41 -29.31
CA GLU A 371 -19.84 -18.45 -28.39
C GLU A 371 -19.63 -17.82 -26.99
N PHE A 372 -18.44 -17.43 -26.51
CA PHE A 372 -18.33 -16.98 -25.10
C PHE A 372 -17.29 -15.86 -24.80
N ILE A 373 -17.82 -14.63 -24.68
CA ILE A 373 -17.52 -13.51 -23.75
C ILE A 373 -16.10 -12.88 -23.64
N GLY A 374 -16.01 -11.58 -23.93
CA GLY A 374 -14.83 -10.73 -23.66
C GLY A 374 -14.47 -10.56 -22.18
N LEU A 375 -13.17 -10.39 -21.90
CA LEU A 375 -12.64 -10.18 -20.54
C LEU A 375 -13.33 -8.99 -19.85
N PRO A 376 -13.72 -9.11 -18.57
CA PRO A 376 -14.35 -8.01 -17.86
C PRO A 376 -13.35 -6.85 -17.66
N GLU A 377 -13.78 -5.62 -17.94
CA GLU A 377 -12.97 -4.39 -17.82
C GLU A 377 -12.45 -4.14 -16.39
N THR A 378 -13.09 -4.74 -15.39
CA THR A 378 -12.76 -4.69 -13.96
C THR A 378 -12.96 -6.07 -13.32
N PHE A 379 -12.43 -6.31 -12.13
CA PHE A 379 -12.75 -7.53 -11.39
C PHE A 379 -14.25 -7.56 -11.10
N LEU A 380 -14.93 -8.65 -11.46
CA LEU A 380 -16.32 -8.84 -11.06
C LEU A 380 -16.35 -9.29 -9.62
N VAL A 381 -17.04 -8.55 -8.78
CA VAL A 381 -17.12 -8.81 -7.35
C VAL A 381 -18.56 -8.77 -6.88
N LYS A 382 -18.81 -9.36 -5.71
CA LYS A 382 -20.10 -9.29 -5.05
C LYS A 382 -20.62 -7.86 -4.95
N GLY A 383 -21.91 -7.69 -5.26
CA GLY A 383 -22.61 -6.42 -5.35
C GLY A 383 -22.67 -5.83 -6.76
N MET A 384 -21.79 -6.24 -7.67
CA MET A 384 -21.86 -5.83 -9.07
C MET A 384 -23.08 -6.41 -9.78
N ARG A 385 -23.55 -5.71 -10.82
CA ARG A 385 -24.66 -6.12 -11.67
C ARG A 385 -24.35 -5.82 -13.13
N GLY A 386 -24.85 -6.63 -14.04
CA GLY A 386 -24.72 -6.36 -15.48
C GLY A 386 -24.49 -7.61 -16.32
N GLU A 387 -24.18 -7.40 -17.59
CA GLU A 387 -24.01 -8.47 -18.56
C GLU A 387 -22.80 -9.35 -18.24
N ALA A 388 -21.66 -8.74 -17.88
CA ALA A 388 -20.46 -9.46 -17.45
C ALA A 388 -20.71 -10.42 -16.27
N VAL A 389 -21.64 -10.08 -15.37
CA VAL A 389 -22.05 -10.96 -14.27
C VAL A 389 -22.92 -12.11 -14.77
N ARG A 390 -23.87 -11.87 -15.69
CA ARG A 390 -24.68 -12.97 -16.29
C ARG A 390 -23.78 -13.98 -16.97
N GLN A 391 -22.83 -13.46 -17.71
CA GLN A 391 -21.81 -14.16 -18.43
C GLN A 391 -20.93 -15.04 -17.50
N ALA A 392 -20.44 -14.48 -16.39
CA ALA A 392 -19.79 -15.27 -15.34
C ALA A 392 -20.69 -16.37 -14.76
N GLN A 393 -21.95 -16.06 -14.47
CA GLN A 393 -22.92 -17.02 -13.93
C GLN A 393 -23.21 -18.16 -14.92
N GLN A 394 -23.21 -17.89 -16.22
CA GLN A 394 -23.33 -18.91 -17.26
C GLN A 394 -22.11 -19.83 -17.26
N LEU A 395 -20.89 -19.29 -17.21
CA LEU A 395 -19.66 -20.08 -17.08
C LEU A 395 -19.68 -20.97 -15.84
N ILE A 396 -20.04 -20.42 -14.68
CA ILE A 396 -20.18 -21.18 -13.43
C ILE A 396 -21.12 -22.38 -13.62
N ASN A 397 -22.27 -22.17 -14.27
CA ASN A 397 -23.25 -23.23 -14.50
C ASN A 397 -22.82 -24.27 -15.54
N ILE A 398 -21.91 -23.94 -16.45
CA ILE A 398 -21.30 -24.92 -17.36
C ILE A 398 -20.31 -25.77 -16.56
N ILE A 399 -19.41 -25.12 -15.82
CA ILE A 399 -18.40 -25.80 -14.97
C ILE A 399 -19.09 -26.74 -13.97
N ALA A 400 -20.17 -26.30 -13.32
CA ALA A 400 -20.94 -27.10 -12.36
C ALA A 400 -21.51 -28.41 -12.92
N ARG A 401 -21.59 -28.58 -14.25
CA ARG A 401 -22.01 -29.86 -14.88
C ARG A 401 -20.91 -30.92 -14.85
N GLY A 402 -19.65 -30.50 -14.84
CA GLY A 402 -18.49 -31.41 -14.80
C GLY A 402 -17.77 -31.46 -13.45
N TYR A 403 -17.93 -30.42 -12.63
CA TYR A 403 -17.28 -30.29 -11.31
C TYR A 403 -18.35 -30.20 -10.22
N ALA A 404 -18.61 -31.32 -9.54
CA ALA A 404 -19.71 -31.45 -8.59
C ALA A 404 -19.56 -30.58 -7.34
N GLU A 405 -18.33 -30.18 -6.99
CA GLU A 405 -18.09 -29.23 -5.90
C GLU A 405 -18.53 -27.80 -6.21
N VAL A 406 -18.67 -27.43 -7.49
CA VAL A 406 -19.05 -26.07 -7.91
C VAL A 406 -20.57 -25.93 -7.85
N PRO A 407 -21.12 -25.10 -6.94
CA PRO A 407 -22.56 -24.88 -6.89
C PRO A 407 -23.06 -24.17 -8.15
N ALA A 408 -24.19 -24.62 -8.70
CA ALA A 408 -24.88 -23.88 -9.75
C ALA A 408 -25.52 -22.60 -9.16
N VAL A 409 -25.61 -21.57 -9.99
CA VAL A 409 -26.11 -20.24 -9.62
C VAL A 409 -27.23 -19.79 -10.55
N THR A 410 -28.08 -18.89 -10.07
CA THR A 410 -29.07 -18.23 -10.95
C THR A 410 -28.35 -17.27 -11.90
N VAL A 411 -28.70 -17.30 -13.19
CA VAL A 411 -28.18 -16.33 -14.19
C VAL A 411 -29.09 -15.10 -14.21
N ASP A 412 -28.96 -14.23 -13.21
CA ASP A 412 -29.76 -13.01 -13.04
C ASP A 412 -28.97 -11.72 -13.31
N GLY A 413 -27.66 -11.83 -13.49
CA GLY A 413 -26.76 -10.69 -13.68
C GLY A 413 -26.50 -9.93 -12.39
N ILE A 414 -26.73 -10.55 -11.22
CA ILE A 414 -26.46 -9.98 -9.90
C ILE A 414 -25.39 -10.83 -9.22
N PHE A 415 -24.24 -10.23 -8.92
CA PHE A 415 -23.15 -10.95 -8.28
C PHE A 415 -23.47 -11.04 -6.79
N GLY A 416 -24.24 -12.05 -6.40
CA GLY A 416 -24.66 -12.31 -5.02
C GLY A 416 -23.78 -13.36 -4.32
N ASP A 417 -24.17 -13.73 -3.11
CA ASP A 417 -23.46 -14.70 -2.27
C ASP A 417 -23.23 -16.06 -2.96
N ALA A 418 -24.23 -16.52 -3.72
CA ALA A 418 -24.13 -17.77 -4.48
C ALA A 418 -23.06 -17.69 -5.58
N THR A 419 -22.98 -16.56 -6.29
CA THR A 419 -21.95 -16.32 -7.32
C THR A 419 -20.56 -16.27 -6.69
N GLU A 420 -20.38 -15.48 -5.62
CA GLU A 420 -19.11 -15.36 -4.88
C GLU A 420 -18.62 -16.71 -4.32
N SER A 421 -19.54 -17.49 -3.76
CA SER A 421 -19.22 -18.81 -3.21
C SER A 421 -18.75 -19.77 -4.30
N SER A 422 -19.46 -19.78 -5.44
CA SER A 422 -19.11 -20.66 -6.56
C SER A 422 -17.79 -20.26 -7.22
N VAL A 423 -17.54 -18.95 -7.35
CA VAL A 423 -16.24 -18.43 -7.81
C VAL A 423 -15.12 -18.82 -6.86
N SER A 424 -15.34 -18.75 -5.55
CA SER A 424 -14.33 -19.16 -4.56
C SER A 424 -13.97 -20.64 -4.68
N VAL A 425 -14.94 -21.51 -4.94
CA VAL A 425 -14.70 -22.94 -5.20
C VAL A 425 -13.91 -23.12 -6.50
N ILE A 426 -14.29 -22.42 -7.57
CA ILE A 426 -13.59 -22.49 -8.86
C ILE A 426 -12.14 -21.98 -8.71
N GLN A 427 -11.90 -20.90 -7.98
CA GLN A 427 -10.56 -20.41 -7.69
C GLN A 427 -9.74 -21.47 -6.95
N SER A 428 -10.34 -22.18 -5.99
CA SER A 428 -9.68 -23.30 -5.32
C SER A 428 -9.34 -24.43 -6.28
N LEU A 429 -10.21 -24.76 -7.24
CA LEU A 429 -9.95 -25.76 -8.29
C LEU A 429 -8.78 -25.36 -9.20
N LEU A 430 -8.67 -24.07 -9.49
CA LEU A 430 -7.62 -23.49 -10.32
C LEU A 430 -6.30 -23.25 -9.55
N GLY A 431 -6.27 -23.52 -8.24
CA GLY A 431 -5.11 -23.20 -7.39
C GLY A 431 -4.88 -21.69 -7.19
N LEU A 432 -5.90 -20.86 -7.45
CA LEU A 432 -5.88 -19.42 -7.26
C LEU A 432 -6.29 -19.04 -5.82
N PRO A 433 -5.91 -17.86 -5.32
CA PRO A 433 -6.45 -17.32 -4.07
C PRO A 433 -7.98 -17.24 -4.12
N THR A 434 -8.64 -17.79 -3.11
CA THR A 434 -10.11 -17.84 -2.98
C THR A 434 -10.66 -16.50 -2.51
N THR A 435 -10.58 -15.49 -3.38
CA THR A 435 -11.02 -14.11 -3.13
C THR A 435 -12.52 -13.94 -3.35
N GLY A 436 -13.16 -14.84 -4.10
CA GLY A 436 -14.55 -14.70 -4.55
C GLY A 436 -14.73 -13.62 -5.63
N ALA A 437 -13.65 -12.96 -6.04
CA ALA A 437 -13.61 -11.95 -7.09
C ALA A 437 -13.17 -12.57 -8.42
N ILE A 438 -13.90 -12.32 -9.51
CA ILE A 438 -13.51 -12.77 -10.85
C ILE A 438 -12.62 -11.70 -11.47
N GLY A 439 -11.33 -11.84 -11.25
CA GLY A 439 -10.31 -11.15 -12.05
C GLY A 439 -10.00 -11.87 -13.36
N PRO A 440 -9.11 -11.33 -14.18
CA PRO A 440 -8.79 -11.91 -15.49
C PRO A 440 -8.30 -13.37 -15.42
N LEU A 441 -7.42 -13.71 -14.46
CA LEU A 441 -6.97 -15.09 -14.24
C LEU A 441 -8.10 -16.05 -13.84
N THR A 442 -9.04 -15.56 -13.03
CA THR A 442 -10.21 -16.36 -12.64
C THR A 442 -11.17 -16.52 -13.81
N TRP A 443 -11.35 -15.47 -14.62
CA TRP A 443 -12.19 -15.48 -15.82
C TRP A 443 -11.68 -16.49 -16.86
N GLU A 444 -10.40 -16.44 -17.18
CA GLU A 444 -9.76 -17.34 -18.13
C GLU A 444 -9.82 -18.80 -17.64
N GLY A 445 -9.44 -19.05 -16.38
CA GLY A 445 -9.55 -20.40 -15.83
C GLY A 445 -10.99 -20.92 -15.77
N MET A 446 -11.97 -20.04 -15.54
CA MET A 446 -13.39 -20.39 -15.66
C MET A 446 -13.76 -20.77 -17.09
N ALA A 447 -13.27 -20.05 -18.10
CA ALA A 447 -13.49 -20.36 -19.50
C ALA A 447 -12.88 -21.72 -19.88
N ASP A 448 -11.63 -21.99 -19.50
CA ASP A 448 -10.94 -23.27 -19.77
C ASP A 448 -11.64 -24.47 -19.14
N LEU A 449 -12.08 -24.33 -17.88
CA LEU A 449 -12.85 -25.37 -17.20
C LEU A 449 -14.20 -25.58 -17.90
N ALA A 450 -14.88 -24.50 -18.30
CA ALA A 450 -16.15 -24.59 -19.01
C ALA A 450 -16.00 -25.28 -20.37
N GLU A 451 -14.95 -24.95 -21.13
CA GLU A 451 -14.60 -25.60 -22.40
C GLU A 451 -14.35 -27.10 -22.18
N THR A 452 -13.56 -27.46 -21.18
CA THR A 452 -13.28 -28.86 -20.83
C THR A 452 -14.57 -29.65 -20.59
N VAL A 453 -15.53 -29.05 -19.89
CA VAL A 453 -16.85 -29.68 -19.65
C VAL A 453 -17.65 -29.81 -20.95
N LEU A 454 -17.66 -28.78 -21.81
CA LEU A 454 -18.39 -28.80 -23.07
C LEU A 454 -17.81 -29.84 -24.04
N VAL A 455 -16.49 -29.88 -24.24
CA VAL A 455 -15.80 -30.87 -25.09
C VAL A 455 -15.96 -32.28 -24.53
N GLY A 456 -15.84 -32.45 -23.21
CA GLY A 456 -16.11 -33.72 -22.53
C GLY A 456 -17.54 -34.22 -22.74
N SER A 457 -18.52 -33.31 -22.81
CA SER A 457 -19.92 -33.64 -23.06
C SER A 457 -20.23 -34.01 -24.53
N GLN A 458 -19.44 -33.50 -25.50
CA GLN A 458 -19.58 -33.83 -26.92
C GLN A 458 -19.05 -35.23 -27.25
N SER A 459 -18.05 -35.72 -26.50
CA SER A 459 -17.51 -37.08 -26.66
C SER A 459 -18.52 -38.20 -26.29
N ALA A 460 -19.68 -37.85 -25.71
CA ALA A 460 -20.71 -38.78 -25.28
C ALA A 460 -21.83 -39.06 -26.31
N ARG A 461 -21.87 -38.36 -27.46
CA ARG A 461 -22.88 -38.61 -28.53
C ARG A 461 -22.20 -39.06 -29.82
N GLY A 462 -22.06 -40.39 -29.99
CA GLY A 462 -21.79 -40.99 -31.30
C GLY A 462 -20.70 -42.06 -31.40
N GLN A 463 -20.00 -42.43 -30.31
CA GLN A 463 -19.16 -43.63 -30.34
C GLN A 463 -20.02 -44.90 -30.29
N TYR A 464 -20.19 -45.54 -31.46
CA TYR A 464 -20.69 -46.90 -31.57
C TYR A 464 -19.68 -47.89 -30.97
N PRO A 465 -20.11 -48.93 -30.24
CA PRO A 465 -19.21 -50.01 -29.85
C PRO A 465 -18.65 -50.64 -31.14
N GLY A 466 -17.33 -50.67 -31.26
CA GLY A 466 -16.63 -51.28 -32.39
C GLY A 466 -17.17 -52.68 -32.67
N TYR A 467 -17.35 -53.00 -33.95
CA TYR A 467 -17.87 -54.28 -34.42
C TYR A 467 -17.07 -55.49 -33.89
N PRO A 468 -17.72 -56.66 -33.69
CA PRO A 468 -17.03 -57.88 -33.30
C PRO A 468 -16.16 -58.40 -34.45
N VAL A 469 -14.88 -58.63 -34.19
CA VAL A 469 -14.02 -59.41 -35.09
C VAL A 469 -14.18 -60.88 -34.70
N GLY A 470 -15.02 -61.59 -35.45
CA GLY A 470 -15.13 -63.04 -35.42
C GLY A 470 -14.57 -63.64 -36.70
N GLU A 471 -13.58 -64.53 -36.51
CA GLU A 471 -13.13 -65.65 -37.37
C GLU A 471 -12.49 -65.28 -38.75
N GLU A 472 -11.42 -65.92 -39.22
CA GLU A 472 -11.09 -67.34 -39.15
C GLU A 472 -9.63 -67.65 -39.58
N ALA A 473 -9.18 -68.86 -39.22
CA ALA A 473 -8.21 -69.74 -39.88
C ALA A 473 -6.69 -69.50 -39.72
N THR A 474 -6.06 -70.34 -38.88
CA THR A 474 -5.32 -71.54 -39.35
C THR A 474 -5.44 -72.67 -38.34
#